data_AF-A0A8B8C1L5-F1
#
_entry.id   AF-A0A8B8C1L5-F1
#
_cell.length_a   1.000
_cell.length_b   1.000
_cell.length_c   1.000
_cell.angle_alpha   90.00
_cell.angle_beta   90.00
_cell.angle_gamma   90.00
#
_symmetry.space_group_name_H-M   'P 1'
#
loop_
_entity.id
_entity.type
_entity.pdbx_description
1 polymer ?
#
loop_
_entity_poly.entity_id
_entity_poly.type
_entity_poly.pdbx_seq_one_letter_code
_entity_poly.pdbx_strand_id
1 'polypeptide(L)'
;MADENYRVKFVVGIDLGTTYSGYVFSLSKDELHFYSPNFWSSGHGGMTSLKMPTSLLLNPDQTRHWFGFEAEDKYAELVTENEHRDYYLCQRFKMELHSKAGIEKSQLTLALEPEAASIYCQRESLEKLRIGQQQSKLTKPKTRYLLADIGGGTADFSVHEVEEGGTLTELYRASGGGLTGEYTWTMSI
;
A
#
# COMPACT_ATOMS: atom_id res chain seq x y z
N MET A 1 25.30 -11.59 -30.32
CA MET A 1 25.01 -12.52 -29.20
C MET A 1 24.58 -11.67 -28.03
N ALA A 2 23.29 -11.61 -27.73
CA ALA A 2 22.82 -11.01 -26.48
C ALA A 2 23.19 -11.98 -25.35
N ASP A 3 23.81 -11.46 -24.29
CA ASP A 3 24.15 -12.23 -23.11
C ASP A 3 22.86 -12.80 -22.48
N GLU A 4 22.66 -14.11 -22.56
CA GLU A 4 21.50 -14.82 -22.01
C GLU A 4 21.37 -14.69 -20.48
N ASN A 5 22.33 -14.03 -19.81
CA ASN A 5 22.35 -13.86 -18.35
C ASN A 5 21.94 -12.48 -17.82
N TYR A 6 21.50 -11.53 -18.66
CA TYR A 6 21.00 -10.25 -18.14
C TYR A 6 19.55 -10.37 -17.63
N ARG A 7 19.37 -11.06 -16.50
CA ARG A 7 18.09 -11.10 -15.78
C ARG A 7 17.93 -9.83 -14.96
N VAL A 8 17.10 -8.91 -15.44
CA VAL A 8 16.62 -7.78 -14.64
C VAL A 8 15.68 -8.31 -13.56
N LYS A 9 15.99 -8.00 -12.31
CA LYS A 9 15.14 -8.35 -11.16
C LYS A 9 14.45 -7.07 -10.68
N PHE A 10 13.15 -7.18 -10.47
CA PHE A 10 12.32 -6.12 -9.91
C PHE A 10 11.83 -6.56 -8.54
N VAL A 11 11.73 -5.61 -7.62
CA VAL A 11 10.97 -5.76 -6.37
C VAL A 11 9.75 -4.87 -6.50
N VAL A 12 8.56 -5.43 -6.27
CA VAL A 12 7.30 -4.71 -6.34
C VAL A 12 6.75 -4.61 -4.92
N GLY A 13 6.54 -3.38 -4.44
CA GLY A 13 5.78 -3.09 -3.24
C GLY A 13 4.33 -2.85 -3.62
N ILE A 14 3.41 -3.65 -3.08
CA ILE A 14 1.98 -3.53 -3.34
C ILE A 14 1.30 -3.14 -2.03
N ASP A 15 0.57 -2.05 -2.06
CA ASP A 15 -0.33 -1.59 -1.00
C ASP A 15 -1.76 -1.93 -1.43
N LEU A 16 -2.36 -2.89 -0.71
CA LEU A 16 -3.73 -3.34 -0.90
C LEU A 16 -4.63 -2.71 0.15
N GLY A 17 -4.75 -1.38 0.11
CA GLY A 17 -5.53 -0.62 1.06
C GLY A 17 -7.03 -0.87 0.95
N THR A 18 -7.74 -0.54 2.02
CA THR A 18 -9.21 -0.68 2.06
C THR A 18 -9.86 0.21 1.01
N THR A 19 -9.51 1.49 0.92
CA THR A 19 -10.16 2.43 -0.02
C THR A 19 -9.47 2.49 -1.38
N TYR A 20 -8.14 2.45 -1.38
CA TYR A 20 -7.33 2.56 -2.58
C TYR A 20 -6.20 1.55 -2.53
N SER A 21 -5.90 0.94 -3.67
CA SER A 21 -4.76 0.05 -3.88
C SER A 21 -3.75 0.71 -4.82
N GLY A 22 -2.47 0.46 -4.58
CA GLY A 22 -1.38 1.00 -5.38
C GLY A 22 -0.17 0.10 -5.36
N TYR A 23 0.78 0.36 -6.25
CA TYR A 23 2.05 -0.34 -6.24
C TYR A 23 3.18 0.57 -6.71
N VAL A 24 4.37 0.25 -6.23
CA VAL A 24 5.63 0.84 -6.64
C VAL A 24 6.60 -0.29 -6.95
N PHE A 25 7.59 -0.05 -7.79
CA PHE A 25 8.63 -1.04 -8.03
C PHE A 25 10.02 -0.41 -8.05
N SER A 26 11.03 -1.23 -7.82
CA SER A 26 12.43 -0.84 -7.87
C SER A 26 13.24 -1.93 -8.57
N LEU A 27 14.35 -1.56 -9.21
CA LEU A 27 15.33 -2.52 -9.68
C LEU A 27 16.08 -3.07 -8.47
N SER A 28 16.35 -4.37 -8.43
CA SER A 28 17.03 -4.97 -7.27
C SER A 28 18.44 -4.45 -6.99
N LYS A 29 19.01 -3.66 -7.91
CA LYS A 29 20.32 -3.02 -7.77
C LYS A 29 20.23 -1.56 -7.30
N ASP A 30 19.03 -0.97 -7.32
CA ASP A 30 18.83 0.42 -6.94
C ASP A 30 18.37 0.48 -5.49
N GLU A 31 19.09 1.22 -4.65
CA GLU A 31 18.66 1.48 -3.28
C GLU A 31 17.81 2.75 -3.25
N LEU A 32 16.63 2.66 -2.60
CA LEU A 32 15.73 3.79 -2.34
C LEU A 32 15.26 4.57 -3.59
N HIS A 33 15.41 3.98 -4.78
CA HIS A 33 14.84 4.52 -6.00
C HIS A 33 13.59 3.75 -6.36
N PHE A 34 12.46 4.45 -6.42
CA PHE A 34 11.14 3.86 -6.67
C PHE A 34 10.56 4.43 -7.95
N TYR A 35 10.05 3.53 -8.78
CA TYR A 35 9.27 3.84 -9.96
C TYR A 35 7.79 3.60 -9.63
N SER A 36 6.96 4.61 -9.85
CA SER A 36 5.51 4.48 -9.85
C SER A 36 5.04 4.46 -11.30
N PRO A 37 4.42 3.37 -11.77
CA PRO A 37 4.32 3.13 -13.20
C PRO A 37 3.42 4.10 -13.93
N ASN A 38 2.33 4.62 -13.36
CA ASN A 38 1.45 5.54 -14.08
C ASN A 38 0.51 6.31 -13.15
N PHE A 39 0.15 7.51 -13.58
CA PHE A 39 -1.05 8.21 -13.15
C PHE A 39 -2.27 7.44 -13.68
N TRP A 40 -3.07 6.87 -12.78
CA TRP A 40 -4.37 6.32 -13.13
C TRP A 40 -5.32 7.47 -13.47
N SER A 41 -5.81 7.49 -14.70
CA SER A 41 -6.81 8.45 -15.13
C SER A 41 -8.19 7.90 -14.79
N SER A 42 -8.97 8.61 -13.99
CA SER A 42 -10.42 8.40 -13.99
C SER A 42 -10.95 8.84 -15.35
N GLY A 43 -11.75 8.02 -16.03
CA GLY A 43 -12.37 8.40 -17.31
C GLY A 43 -13.21 9.68 -17.20
N HIS A 44 -13.69 9.97 -15.99
CA HIS A 44 -14.46 11.16 -15.64
C HIS A 44 -13.62 12.16 -14.83
N GLY A 45 -13.35 13.34 -15.42
CA GLY A 45 -12.79 14.51 -14.71
C GLY A 45 -11.29 14.78 -14.88
N GLY A 46 -10.54 13.94 -15.60
CA GLY A 46 -9.11 14.18 -15.86
C GLY A 46 -8.22 14.19 -14.62
N MET A 47 -8.72 13.65 -13.50
CA MET A 47 -7.94 13.51 -12.27
C MET A 47 -6.97 12.34 -12.42
N THR A 48 -5.70 12.64 -12.19
CA THR A 48 -4.62 11.67 -12.17
C THR A 48 -4.39 11.21 -10.74
N SER A 49 -4.41 9.91 -10.49
CA SER A 49 -4.17 9.33 -9.16
C SER A 49 -2.99 8.37 -9.18
N LEU A 50 -2.21 8.33 -8.09
CA LEU A 50 -1.15 7.34 -7.90
C LEU A 50 -1.70 6.00 -7.37
N LYS A 51 -2.97 5.96 -6.95
CA LYS A 51 -3.66 4.76 -6.48
C LYS A 51 -4.99 4.59 -7.20
N MET A 52 -5.42 3.35 -7.43
CA MET A 52 -6.74 3.03 -7.97
C MET A 52 -7.70 2.65 -6.85
N PRO A 53 -9.02 2.88 -7.00
CA PRO A 53 -10.00 2.42 -6.01
C PRO A 53 -9.88 0.92 -5.74
N THR A 54 -10.04 0.50 -4.49
CA THR A 54 -10.20 -0.93 -4.16
C THR A 54 -11.66 -1.32 -4.41
N SER A 55 -11.97 -1.47 -5.69
CA SER A 55 -13.31 -1.70 -6.21
C SER A 55 -13.28 -2.86 -7.20
N LEU A 56 -14.15 -3.85 -7.01
CA LEU A 56 -14.32 -5.02 -7.88
C LEU A 56 -15.76 -5.04 -8.37
N LEU A 57 -15.96 -5.12 -9.69
CA LEU A 57 -17.25 -5.34 -10.30
C LEU A 57 -17.26 -6.73 -10.93
N LEU A 58 -18.26 -7.54 -10.62
CA LEU A 58 -18.51 -8.83 -11.28
C LEU A 58 -19.80 -8.74 -12.08
N ASN A 59 -19.78 -9.34 -13.27
CA ASN A 59 -21.01 -9.53 -14.04
C ASN A 59 -21.92 -10.61 -13.38
N PRO A 60 -23.20 -10.71 -13.79
CA PRO A 60 -24.17 -11.58 -13.11
C PRO A 60 -23.77 -13.06 -13.02
N ASP A 61 -23.09 -13.59 -14.04
CA ASP A 61 -22.62 -14.98 -14.08
C ASP A 61 -21.20 -15.17 -13.48
N GLN A 62 -20.57 -14.08 -13.01
CA GLN A 62 -19.23 -14.03 -12.40
C GLN A 62 -18.09 -14.52 -13.30
N THR A 63 -18.30 -14.58 -14.62
CA THR A 63 -17.27 -14.98 -15.59
C THR A 63 -16.36 -13.83 -16.00
N ARG A 64 -16.79 -12.58 -15.77
CA ARG A 64 -16.04 -11.36 -16.05
C ARG A 64 -15.92 -10.50 -14.81
N HIS A 65 -14.80 -9.82 -14.70
CA HIS A 65 -14.53 -8.90 -13.61
C HIS A 65 -13.86 -7.63 -14.12
N TRP A 66 -14.08 -6.55 -13.41
CA TRP A 66 -13.39 -5.27 -13.58
C TRP A 66 -12.86 -4.83 -12.22
N PHE A 67 -11.71 -4.16 -12.19
CA PHE A 67 -11.11 -3.69 -10.94
C PHE A 67 -10.68 -2.22 -11.05
N GLY A 68 -10.66 -1.50 -9.93
CA GLY A 68 -10.20 -0.12 -9.89
C GLY A 68 -11.16 0.85 -10.56
N PHE A 69 -10.62 1.85 -11.26
CA PHE A 69 -11.42 2.83 -11.99
C PHE A 69 -12.31 2.19 -13.05
N GLU A 70 -11.87 1.09 -13.68
CA GLU A 70 -12.66 0.37 -14.67
C GLU A 70 -13.95 -0.21 -14.07
N ALA A 71 -13.90 -0.67 -12.82
CA ALA A 71 -15.08 -1.15 -12.10
C ALA A 71 -16.08 -0.01 -11.84
N GLU A 72 -15.58 1.14 -11.40
CA GLU A 72 -16.42 2.29 -11.05
C GLU A 72 -17.01 2.98 -12.28
N ASP A 73 -16.20 3.21 -13.31
CA ASP A 73 -16.65 3.76 -14.59
C ASP A 73 -17.68 2.82 -15.24
N LYS A 74 -17.41 1.50 -15.25
CA LYS A 74 -18.36 0.54 -15.85
C LYS A 74 -19.67 0.48 -15.08
N TYR A 75 -19.62 0.51 -13.75
CA TYR A 75 -20.82 0.52 -12.94
C TYR A 75 -21.63 1.81 -13.14
N ALA A 76 -20.97 2.96 -13.28
CA ALA A 76 -21.63 4.22 -13.59
C ALA A 76 -22.40 4.17 -14.92
N GLU A 77 -21.80 3.62 -15.98
CA GLU A 77 -22.48 3.37 -17.26
C GLU A 77 -23.75 2.51 -17.07
N LEU A 78 -23.62 1.36 -16.40
CA LEU A 78 -24.73 0.44 -16.14
C LEU A 78 -25.85 1.08 -15.30
N VAL A 79 -25.51 2.03 -14.41
CA VAL A 79 -26.50 2.81 -13.67
C VAL A 79 -27.27 3.73 -14.62
N THR A 80 -26.59 4.42 -15.54
CA THR A 80 -27.27 5.29 -16.52
C THR A 80 -28.21 4.53 -17.46
N GLU A 81 -27.89 3.27 -17.75
CA GLU A 81 -28.69 2.37 -18.60
C GLU A 81 -29.73 1.56 -17.80
N ASN A 82 -29.73 1.66 -16.46
CA ASN A 82 -30.57 0.88 -15.54
C ASN A 82 -30.36 -0.66 -15.65
N GLU A 83 -29.15 -1.09 -16.05
CA GLU A 83 -28.74 -2.50 -16.19
C GLU A 83 -27.87 -3.02 -15.02
N HIS A 84 -27.56 -2.16 -14.04
CA HIS A 84 -26.66 -2.48 -12.93
C HIS A 84 -27.19 -3.51 -11.91
N ARG A 85 -28.49 -3.80 -11.88
CA ARG A 85 -29.15 -4.50 -10.75
C ARG A 85 -28.64 -5.91 -10.50
N ASP A 86 -28.23 -6.60 -11.56
CA ASP A 86 -27.75 -7.99 -11.47
C ASP A 86 -26.22 -8.08 -11.36
N TYR A 87 -25.53 -6.93 -11.38
CA TYR A 87 -24.09 -6.87 -11.20
C TYR A 87 -23.71 -6.81 -9.72
N TYR A 88 -22.55 -7.36 -9.38
CA TYR A 88 -22.01 -7.34 -8.02
C TYR A 88 -20.87 -6.33 -7.91
N LEU A 89 -21.17 -5.15 -7.37
CA LEU A 89 -20.16 -4.15 -7.03
C LEU A 89 -19.69 -4.34 -5.58
N CYS A 90 -18.42 -4.68 -5.40
CA CYS A 90 -17.75 -4.76 -4.11
C CYS A 90 -16.76 -3.60 -3.98
N GLN A 91 -17.01 -2.69 -3.05
CA GLN A 91 -16.11 -1.56 -2.78
C GLN A 91 -15.57 -1.64 -1.36
N ARG A 92 -14.41 -1.02 -1.16
CA ARG A 92 -13.84 -0.77 0.17
C ARG A 92 -13.68 -2.04 1.02
N PHE A 93 -13.22 -3.12 0.40
CA PHE A 93 -13.05 -4.41 1.04
C PHE A 93 -11.59 -4.68 1.37
N LYS A 94 -11.33 -5.49 2.41
CA LYS A 94 -10.00 -6.02 2.69
C LYS A 94 -9.78 -7.27 1.83
N MET A 95 -8.59 -7.39 1.28
CA MET A 95 -8.20 -8.56 0.49
C MET A 95 -7.43 -9.56 1.34
N GLU A 96 -7.78 -10.84 1.22
CA GLU A 96 -6.92 -11.91 1.69
C GLU A 96 -5.91 -12.28 0.59
N LEU A 97 -4.62 -12.30 0.95
CA LEU A 97 -3.59 -12.73 0.00
C LEU A 97 -3.65 -14.25 -0.15
N HIS A 98 -4.15 -14.72 -1.29
CA HIS A 98 -4.19 -16.15 -1.61
C HIS A 98 -3.00 -16.55 -2.48
N SER A 99 -2.45 -17.75 -2.24
CA SER A 99 -1.34 -18.34 -3.01
C SER A 99 -1.68 -18.65 -4.49
N LYS A 100 -2.89 -18.31 -4.93
CA LYS A 100 -3.40 -18.55 -6.30
C LYS A 100 -2.91 -17.53 -7.32
N ALA A 101 -2.17 -16.49 -6.90
CA ALA A 101 -1.64 -15.45 -7.79
C ALA A 101 -0.51 -15.94 -8.73
N GLY A 102 -0.14 -17.23 -8.70
CA GLY A 102 0.93 -17.78 -9.54
C GLY A 102 2.34 -17.31 -9.16
N ILE A 103 2.49 -16.64 -8.01
CA ILE A 103 3.77 -16.19 -7.48
C ILE A 103 4.23 -17.20 -6.43
N GLU A 104 5.46 -17.70 -6.58
CA GLU A 104 6.05 -18.63 -5.62
C GLU A 104 6.12 -17.99 -4.22
N LYS A 105 5.76 -18.76 -3.19
CA LYS A 105 5.73 -18.24 -1.81
C LYS A 105 7.08 -17.69 -1.35
N SER A 106 8.19 -18.23 -1.87
CA SER A 106 9.55 -17.74 -1.57
C SER A 106 9.87 -16.37 -2.19
N GLN A 107 9.04 -15.88 -3.12
CA GLN A 107 9.16 -14.57 -3.75
C GLN A 107 8.25 -13.52 -3.07
N LEU A 108 7.49 -13.92 -2.05
CA LEU A 108 6.54 -13.07 -1.34
C LEU A 108 7.02 -12.78 0.08
N THR A 109 7.04 -11.51 0.43
CA THR A 109 7.28 -11.03 1.80
C THR A 109 6.11 -10.17 2.21
N LEU A 110 5.51 -10.49 3.35
CA LEU A 110 4.53 -9.63 4.01
C LEU A 110 5.27 -8.71 4.97
N ALA A 111 4.95 -7.42 4.92
CA ALA A 111 5.35 -6.43 5.89
C ALA A 111 4.08 -5.69 6.31
N LEU A 112 3.94 -5.32 7.59
CA LEU A 112 2.89 -4.37 7.94
C LEU A 112 3.33 -2.97 7.47
N GLU A 113 2.34 -2.16 7.14
CA GLU A 113 2.53 -0.77 6.69
C GLU A 113 3.42 0.05 7.64
N PRO A 114 3.24 0.00 8.98
CA PRO A 114 4.12 0.76 9.87
C PRO A 114 5.59 0.31 9.86
N GLU A 115 5.89 -0.98 9.74
CA GLU A 115 7.29 -1.44 9.61
C GLU A 115 7.89 -1.00 8.28
N ALA A 116 7.14 -1.14 7.19
CA ALA A 116 7.59 -0.71 5.87
C ALA A 116 7.90 0.81 5.88
N ALA A 117 7.00 1.62 6.45
CA ALA A 117 7.19 3.06 6.60
C ALA A 117 8.40 3.40 7.48
N SER A 118 8.56 2.72 8.61
CA SER A 118 9.71 2.91 9.51
C SER A 118 11.04 2.63 8.85
N ILE A 119 11.16 1.47 8.19
CA ILE A 119 12.40 1.06 7.54
C ILE A 119 12.74 2.05 6.42
N TYR A 120 11.74 2.48 5.65
CA TYR A 120 11.93 3.50 4.63
C TYR A 120 12.46 4.81 5.23
N CYS A 121 11.78 5.38 6.24
CA CYS A 121 12.18 6.65 6.86
C CYS A 121 13.56 6.58 7.55
N GLN A 122 13.90 5.44 8.16
CA GLN A 122 15.22 5.21 8.74
C GLN A 122 16.31 5.16 7.67
N ARG A 123 16.08 4.42 6.59
CA ARG A 123 17.06 4.31 5.49
C ARG A 123 17.24 5.64 4.76
N GLU A 124 16.16 6.35 4.47
CA GLU A 124 16.22 7.68 3.88
C GLU A 124 16.99 8.66 4.79
N SER A 125 16.77 8.59 6.10
CA SER A 125 17.51 9.35 7.11
C SER A 125 19.01 9.04 7.10
N LEU A 126 19.40 7.78 6.93
CA LEU A 126 20.80 7.35 6.85
C LEU A 126 21.47 7.81 5.55
N GLU A 127 20.77 7.78 4.42
CA GLU A 127 21.29 8.30 3.15
C GLU A 127 21.56 9.81 3.23
N LYS A 128 20.62 10.58 3.80
CA LYS A 128 20.82 12.03 4.02
C LYS A 128 22.03 12.33 4.91
N LEU A 129 22.26 11.48 5.91
CA LEU A 129 23.45 11.53 6.76
C LEU A 129 24.75 11.26 5.99
N ARG A 130 24.78 10.25 5.10
CA ARG A 130 25.94 9.94 4.24
C ARG A 130 26.31 11.12 3.34
N ILE A 131 25.33 11.92 2.93
CA ILE A 131 25.49 13.11 2.07
C ILE A 131 25.83 14.37 2.90
N GLY A 132 26.04 14.24 4.22
CA GLY A 132 26.47 15.34 5.09
C GLY A 132 25.35 16.27 5.55
N GLN A 133 24.08 15.86 5.43
CA GLN A 133 22.94 16.57 6.01
C GLN A 133 22.66 16.12 7.46
N GLN A 134 21.89 16.92 8.20
CA GLN A 134 21.62 16.79 9.65
C GLN A 134 21.41 15.35 10.14
N GLN A 135 21.96 15.06 11.33
CA GLN A 135 21.76 13.78 12.02
C GLN A 135 20.29 13.58 12.41
N SER A 136 19.61 12.74 11.65
CA SER A 136 18.25 12.30 11.94
C SER A 136 18.21 11.55 13.28
N LYS A 137 17.32 11.98 14.18
CA LYS A 137 17.06 11.29 15.46
C LYS A 137 16.50 9.88 15.24
N LEU A 138 15.89 9.61 14.08
CA LEU A 138 15.16 8.38 13.80
C LEU A 138 16.01 7.10 13.78
N THR A 139 17.34 7.23 13.80
CA THR A 139 18.30 6.12 13.74
C THR A 139 19.03 5.89 15.06
N LYS A 140 18.81 6.75 16.06
CA LYS A 140 19.51 6.65 17.35
C LYS A 140 18.85 5.55 18.20
N PRO A 141 19.62 4.62 18.79
CA PRO A 141 19.09 3.66 19.74
C PRO A 141 18.25 4.33 20.83
N LYS A 142 17.21 3.64 21.27
CA LYS A 142 16.19 4.09 22.24
C LYS A 142 15.35 5.29 21.78
N THR A 143 15.43 5.66 20.50
CA THR A 143 14.45 6.59 19.91
C THR A 143 13.11 5.89 19.77
N ARG A 144 12.06 6.51 20.29
CA ARG A 144 10.67 6.08 20.12
C ARG A 144 9.93 7.07 19.24
N TYR A 145 9.12 6.56 18.34
CA TYR A 145 8.25 7.39 17.51
C TYR A 145 6.92 6.70 17.24
N LEU A 146 5.88 7.51 17.12
CA LEU A 146 4.54 7.10 16.72
C LEU A 146 4.46 7.13 15.20
N LEU A 147 3.95 6.04 14.63
CA LEU A 147 3.44 6.00 13.28
C LEU A 147 1.92 6.03 13.31
N ALA A 148 1.37 6.93 12.51
CA ALA A 148 -0.07 7.03 12.28
C ALA A 148 -0.30 6.77 10.79
N ASP A 149 -0.87 5.61 10.48
CA ASP A 149 -1.42 5.35 9.16
C ASP A 149 -2.90 5.76 9.18
N ILE A 150 -3.24 6.74 8.34
CA ILE A 150 -4.58 7.30 8.29
C ILE A 150 -5.07 7.16 6.85
N GLY A 151 -5.69 6.01 6.58
CA GLY A 151 -6.27 5.67 5.30
C GLY A 151 -7.69 6.20 5.12
N GLY A 152 -8.29 5.91 3.96
CA GLY A 152 -9.65 6.34 3.63
C GLY A 152 -10.78 5.59 4.37
N GLY A 153 -10.46 4.76 5.36
CA GLY A 153 -11.43 3.90 6.07
C GLY A 153 -10.94 3.33 7.40
N THR A 154 -9.63 3.37 7.65
CA THR A 154 -8.99 2.95 8.90
C THR A 154 -8.00 4.01 9.36
N ALA A 155 -7.79 4.09 10.66
CA ALA A 155 -6.65 4.78 11.24
C ALA A 155 -5.96 3.81 12.19
N ASP A 156 -4.70 3.50 11.89
CA ASP A 156 -3.90 2.51 12.57
C ASP A 156 -2.68 3.21 13.18
N PHE A 157 -2.48 3.02 14.49
CA PHE A 157 -1.41 3.66 15.25
C PHE A 157 -0.46 2.61 15.81
N SER A 158 0.84 2.78 15.59
CA SER A 158 1.88 1.91 16.14
C SER A 158 3.03 2.74 16.71
N VAL A 159 3.67 2.25 17.76
CA VAL A 159 4.84 2.90 18.35
C VAL A 159 6.03 2.00 18.18
N HIS A 160 7.07 2.51 17.52
CA HIS A 160 8.32 1.78 17.31
C HIS A 160 9.43 2.35 18.19
N GLU A 161 10.28 1.46 18.69
CA GLU A 161 11.56 1.78 19.32
C GLU A 161 12.71 1.25 18.45
N VAL A 162 13.76 2.07 18.32
CA VAL A 162 15.01 1.67 17.68
C VAL A 162 15.90 0.98 18.71
N GLU A 163 16.31 -0.26 18.44
CA GLU A 163 17.22 -1.01 19.30
C GLU A 163 18.69 -0.62 19.08
N GLU A 164 19.58 -1.10 19.95
CA GLU A 164 21.03 -0.83 19.87
C GLU A 164 21.67 -1.30 18.54
N GLY A 165 21.07 -2.26 17.86
CA GLY A 165 21.50 -2.74 16.53
C GLY A 165 20.84 -2.03 15.34
N GLY A 166 20.01 -1.01 15.57
CA GLY A 166 19.23 -0.32 14.53
C GLY A 166 18.00 -1.10 14.04
N THR A 167 17.74 -2.29 14.59
CA THR A 167 16.48 -3.02 14.39
C THR A 167 15.32 -2.32 15.09
N LEU A 168 14.11 -2.65 14.68
CA LEU A 168 12.89 -2.05 15.20
C LEU A 168 12.12 -3.04 16.07
N THR A 169 11.64 -2.55 17.21
CA THR A 169 10.68 -3.26 18.06
C THR A 169 9.37 -2.46 18.08
N GLU A 170 8.27 -3.12 17.74
CA GLU A 170 6.92 -2.58 17.94
C GLU A 170 6.56 -2.66 19.43
N LEU A 171 6.45 -1.51 20.09
CA LEU A 171 6.10 -1.43 21.51
C LEU A 171 4.60 -1.53 21.73
N TYR A 172 3.83 -0.92 20.83
CA TYR A 172 2.38 -0.96 20.82
C TYR A 172 1.92 -1.33 19.43
N ARG A 173 1.20 -2.45 19.35
CA ARG A 173 0.68 -2.97 18.10
C ARG A 173 -0.29 -1.98 17.47
N ALA A 174 -0.24 -1.87 16.14
CA ALA A 174 -1.29 -1.25 15.33
C ALA A 174 -2.69 -1.55 15.91
N SER A 175 -3.32 -0.53 16.51
CA SER A 175 -4.70 -0.59 16.97
C SER A 175 -5.53 0.39 16.14
N GLY A 176 -6.23 -0.13 15.14
CA GLY A 176 -7.16 0.61 14.31
C GLY A 176 -8.45 -0.17 14.07
N GLY A 177 -9.57 0.52 14.21
CA GLY A 177 -10.90 0.03 13.86
C GLY A 177 -11.39 0.69 12.57
N GLY A 178 -12.43 0.11 11.95
CA GLY A 178 -13.11 0.80 10.85
C GLY A 178 -13.70 2.12 11.34
N LEU A 179 -13.39 3.23 10.68
CA LEU A 179 -13.94 4.56 10.99
C LEU A 179 -15.38 4.75 10.48
N THR A 180 -16.13 3.66 10.29
CA THR A 180 -17.55 3.72 9.97
C THR A 180 -18.36 3.88 11.27
N GLY A 181 -18.48 5.12 11.73
CA GLY A 181 -19.43 5.56 12.77
C GLY A 181 -18.90 5.56 14.22
N GLU A 182 -18.79 6.75 14.80
CA GLU A 182 -18.71 7.06 16.25
C GLU A 182 -17.71 6.29 17.14
N TYR A 183 -16.39 6.47 17.01
CA TYR A 183 -15.50 6.23 18.16
C TYR A 183 -14.31 7.21 18.18
N THR A 184 -14.28 8.07 19.20
CA THR A 184 -13.11 8.85 19.61
C THR A 184 -12.20 7.93 20.43
N TRP A 185 -10.98 7.66 19.94
CA TRP A 185 -9.97 6.98 20.76
C TRP A 185 -9.08 8.01 21.47
N THR A 186 -9.00 7.94 22.79
CA THR A 186 -7.94 8.61 23.56
C THR A 186 -6.80 7.63 23.76
N MET A 187 -5.65 7.88 23.12
CA MET A 187 -4.41 7.18 23.41
C MET A 187 -3.68 7.98 24.50
N SER A 188 -3.69 7.48 25.73
CA SER A 188 -2.85 8.02 26.80
C SER A 188 -1.43 7.50 26.60
N ILE A 189 -0.53 8.39 26.17
CA ILE A 189 0.93 8.21 26.23
C ILE A 189 1.44 8.29 27.66
#